data_AF-A0A7W0JKN1-F1
#
_entry.id   AF-A0A7W0JKN1-F1
#
_cell.length_a   1.000
_cell.length_b   1.000
_cell.length_c   1.000
_cell.angle_alpha   90.00
_cell.angle_beta   90.00
_cell.angle_gamma   90.00
#
_symmetry.space_group_name_H-M   'P 1'
#
loop_
_entity.id
_entity.type
_entity.pdbx_description
1 polymer ?
#
loop_
_entity_poly.entity_id
_entity_poly.type
_entity_poly.pdbx_seq_one_letter_code
_entity_poly.pdbx_strand_id
1 'polypeptide(L)'
;IVPAGAACLTQPGVGPGTPFFEDAPEELAAALSRFDFEAGGTEALGVVLENARARDTLTLWHLLSRVEGAERVRVYERLVAFAPLPEGVTREGVLGLDASMLGTWKDRLEDDWLHEDLRSLRKAWRKLWK
;
A
#
# COMPACT_ATOMS: atom_id res chain seq x y z
N ILE A 1 10.57 1.39 9.33
CA ILE A 1 11.49 0.72 8.37
C ILE A 1 10.90 0.87 6.97
N VAL A 2 11.72 1.07 5.93
CA VAL A 2 11.24 1.05 4.53
C VAL A 2 11.60 -0.32 3.96
N PRO A 3 10.64 -1.14 3.51
CA PRO A 3 10.93 -2.44 2.92
C PRO A 3 11.85 -2.28 1.70
N ALA A 4 12.77 -3.23 1.47
CA ALA A 4 13.58 -3.22 0.27
C ALA A 4 12.69 -3.30 -0.98
N GLY A 5 13.02 -2.52 -2.01
CA GLY A 5 12.22 -2.41 -3.22
C GLY A 5 10.96 -1.55 -3.07
N ALA A 6 10.73 -0.89 -1.93
CA ALA A 6 9.75 0.19 -1.82
C ALA A 6 10.39 1.52 -2.20
N ALA A 7 9.74 2.27 -3.07
CA ALA A 7 10.14 3.59 -3.52
C ALA A 7 9.05 4.63 -3.23
N CYS A 8 9.44 5.89 -3.27
CA CYS A 8 8.54 7.02 -3.19
C CYS A 8 9.03 8.10 -4.16
N LEU A 9 8.17 8.52 -5.09
CA LEU A 9 8.46 9.67 -5.94
C LEU A 9 8.38 10.95 -5.09
N THR A 10 9.21 11.93 -5.42
CA THR A 10 9.18 13.24 -4.76
C THR A 10 9.04 14.33 -5.81
N GLN A 11 8.22 15.33 -5.53
CA GLN A 11 8.06 16.49 -6.40
C GLN A 11 8.37 17.78 -5.63
N PRO A 12 9.22 18.69 -6.16
CA PRO A 12 9.48 19.98 -5.55
C PRO A 12 8.17 20.75 -5.27
N GLY A 13 8.03 21.25 -4.04
CA GLY A 13 6.84 22.01 -3.60
C GLY A 13 5.64 21.18 -3.18
N VAL A 14 5.62 19.86 -3.41
CA VAL A 14 4.57 18.94 -2.96
C VAL A 14 5.08 18.00 -1.86
N GLY A 15 6.32 17.51 -2.00
CA GLY A 15 6.92 16.55 -1.08
C GLY A 15 6.84 15.11 -1.59
N PRO A 16 6.93 14.11 -0.69
CA PRO A 16 6.88 12.70 -1.05
C PRO A 16 5.46 12.24 -1.42
N GLY A 17 5.35 11.51 -2.53
CA GLY A 17 4.16 10.79 -2.94
C GLY A 17 3.86 9.58 -2.05
N THR A 18 2.98 8.72 -2.52
CA THR A 18 2.57 7.50 -1.80
C THR A 18 3.64 6.43 -2.04
N PRO A 19 4.14 5.75 -0.99
CA PRO A 19 5.06 4.63 -1.16
C PRO A 19 4.45 3.50 -1.98
N PHE A 20 5.26 2.90 -2.86
CA PHE A 20 4.88 1.74 -3.67
C PHE A 20 6.09 0.83 -3.89
N PHE A 21 5.86 -0.43 -4.24
CA PHE A 21 6.97 -1.33 -4.62
C PHE A 21 7.39 -1.08 -6.07
N GLU A 22 8.69 -1.10 -6.36
CA GLU A 22 9.25 -0.87 -7.70
C GLU A 22 8.74 -1.87 -8.75
N ASP A 23 8.28 -3.04 -8.32
CA ASP A 23 7.66 -4.07 -9.16
C ASP A 23 6.12 -3.97 -9.22
N ALA A 24 5.55 -2.82 -8.81
CA ALA A 24 4.13 -2.52 -8.98
C ALA A 24 3.74 -2.51 -10.48
N PRO A 25 2.48 -2.85 -10.81
CA PRO A 25 1.99 -2.73 -12.18
C PRO A 25 2.16 -1.29 -12.70
N GLU A 26 2.54 -1.14 -13.96
CA GLU A 26 2.83 0.15 -14.57
C GLU A 26 1.60 1.09 -14.50
N GLU A 27 0.41 0.53 -14.73
CA GLU A 27 -0.86 1.25 -14.63
C GLU A 27 -1.13 1.76 -13.22
N LEU A 28 -0.76 0.98 -12.19
CA LEU A 28 -0.86 1.41 -10.79
C LEU A 28 0.11 2.55 -10.52
N ALA A 29 1.39 2.39 -10.88
CA ALA A 29 2.41 3.39 -10.61
C ALA A 29 2.12 4.72 -11.32
N ALA A 30 1.69 4.67 -12.58
CA ALA A 30 1.29 5.85 -13.35
C ALA A 30 0.06 6.53 -12.74
N ALA A 31 -0.96 5.77 -12.34
CA ALA A 31 -2.15 6.33 -11.69
C ALA A 31 -1.83 6.92 -10.31
N LEU A 32 -0.93 6.30 -9.55
CA LEU A 32 -0.51 6.79 -8.25
C LEU A 32 0.23 8.13 -8.37
N SER A 33 1.09 8.28 -9.39
CA SER A 33 1.74 9.55 -9.71
C SER A 33 0.72 10.65 -10.03
N ARG A 34 -0.29 10.35 -10.86
CA ARG A 34 -1.37 11.30 -11.16
C ARG A 34 -2.18 11.68 -9.92
N PHE A 35 -2.45 10.70 -9.06
CA PHE A 35 -3.15 10.91 -7.80
C PHE A 35 -2.37 11.84 -6.87
N ASP A 36 -1.07 11.59 -6.68
CA ASP A 36 -0.22 12.34 -5.75
C ASP A 36 0.14 13.75 -6.25
N PHE A 37 0.29 13.95 -7.56
CA PHE A 37 0.95 15.16 -8.09
C PHE A 37 0.17 15.94 -9.16
N GLU A 38 -0.87 15.35 -9.77
CA GLU A 38 -1.57 15.95 -10.92
C GLU A 38 -3.06 16.21 -10.64
N ALA A 39 -3.47 16.19 -9.37
CA ALA A 39 -4.87 16.35 -8.97
C ALA A 39 -5.82 15.33 -9.65
N GLY A 40 -5.34 14.10 -9.89
CA GLY A 40 -6.10 13.05 -10.58
C GLY A 40 -7.31 12.50 -9.79
N GLY A 41 -7.40 12.78 -8.49
CA GLY A 41 -8.58 12.54 -7.65
C GLY A 41 -9.13 11.11 -7.72
N THR A 42 -10.46 11.01 -7.73
CA THR A 42 -11.22 9.75 -7.66
C THR A 42 -10.98 8.82 -8.84
N GLU A 43 -10.71 9.36 -10.02
CA GLU A 43 -10.43 8.58 -11.24
C GLU A 43 -9.07 7.88 -11.11
N ALA A 44 -8.03 8.64 -10.77
CA ALA A 44 -6.69 8.09 -10.56
C ALA A 44 -6.69 7.05 -9.43
N LEU A 45 -7.40 7.33 -8.32
CA LEU A 45 -7.58 6.38 -7.24
C LEU A 45 -8.28 5.09 -7.71
N GLY A 46 -9.28 5.19 -8.60
CA GLY A 46 -9.95 4.03 -9.18
C GLY A 46 -8.99 3.08 -9.88
N VAL A 47 -8.12 3.63 -10.73
CA VAL A 47 -7.10 2.84 -11.45
C VAL A 47 -6.09 2.21 -10.48
N VAL A 48 -5.67 2.92 -9.43
CA VAL A 48 -4.80 2.36 -8.38
C VAL A 48 -5.46 1.16 -7.71
N LEU A 49 -6.72 1.30 -7.29
CA LEU A 49 -7.44 0.23 -6.60
C LEU A 49 -7.67 -0.98 -7.52
N GLU A 50 -8.06 -0.76 -8.78
CA GLU A 50 -8.28 -1.85 -9.75
C GLU A 50 -7.01 -2.66 -10.00
N ASN A 51 -5.86 -2.00 -10.10
CA ASN A 51 -4.59 -2.64 -10.43
C ASN A 51 -3.77 -3.12 -9.21
N ALA A 52 -4.19 -2.80 -7.99
CA ALA A 52 -3.49 -3.25 -6.78
C ALA A 52 -3.45 -4.78 -6.66
N ARG A 53 -2.32 -5.31 -6.19
CA ARG A 53 -2.13 -6.73 -5.84
C ARG A 53 -1.94 -6.87 -4.33
N ALA A 54 -1.92 -8.11 -3.83
CA ALA A 54 -1.66 -8.37 -2.41
C ALA A 54 -0.31 -7.81 -1.91
N ARG A 55 0.69 -7.72 -2.79
CA ARG A 55 1.99 -7.11 -2.50
C ARG A 55 1.90 -5.59 -2.31
N ASP A 56 0.91 -4.94 -2.91
CA ASP A 56 0.78 -3.48 -2.91
C ASP A 56 -0.03 -2.97 -1.70
N THR A 57 -0.17 -3.80 -0.65
CA THR A 57 -0.80 -3.42 0.62
C THR A 57 -0.08 -2.28 1.33
N LEU A 58 1.21 -2.07 1.08
CA LEU A 58 1.96 -0.88 1.51
C LEU A 58 1.35 0.41 0.94
N THR A 59 1.07 0.43 -0.36
CA THR A 59 0.44 1.57 -1.03
C THR A 59 -0.96 1.82 -0.48
N LEU A 60 -1.78 0.77 -0.39
CA LEU A 60 -3.15 0.86 0.14
C LEU A 60 -3.18 1.34 1.60
N TRP A 61 -2.25 0.86 2.43
CA TRP A 61 -2.09 1.31 3.81
C TRP A 61 -1.83 2.82 3.90
N HIS A 62 -0.92 3.33 3.08
CA HIS A 62 -0.61 4.76 3.07
C HIS A 62 -1.74 5.62 2.48
N LEU A 63 -2.54 5.07 1.56
CA LEU A 63 -3.70 5.78 1.01
C LEU A 63 -4.81 5.96 2.05
N LEU A 64 -4.97 5.05 3.03
CA LEU A 64 -6.02 5.14 4.04
C LEU A 64 -6.07 6.51 4.74
N SER A 65 -4.93 7.12 5.05
CA SER A 65 -4.88 8.42 5.72
C SER A 65 -4.90 9.62 4.76
N ARG A 66 -4.73 9.38 3.45
CA ARG A 66 -4.64 10.42 2.41
C ARG A 66 -5.96 10.72 1.71
N VAL A 67 -6.92 9.79 1.76
CA VAL A 67 -8.26 9.97 1.20
C VAL A 67 -9.30 10.13 2.31
N GLU A 68 -10.52 10.55 1.97
CA GLU A 68 -11.62 10.74 2.91
C GLU A 68 -12.95 10.17 2.39
N GLY A 69 -13.98 10.19 3.25
CA GLY A 69 -15.34 9.79 2.88
C GLY A 69 -15.44 8.44 2.17
N ALA A 70 -16.13 8.42 1.02
CA ALA A 70 -16.35 7.22 0.22
C ALA A 70 -15.06 6.62 -0.35
N GLU A 71 -14.04 7.44 -0.61
CA GLU A 71 -12.75 6.96 -1.12
C GLU A 71 -11.99 6.18 -0.05
N ARG A 72 -12.02 6.63 1.21
CA ARG A 72 -11.44 5.88 2.34
C ARG A 72 -12.10 4.52 2.50
N VAL A 73 -13.42 4.44 2.29
CA VAL A 73 -14.15 3.16 2.29
C VAL A 73 -13.65 2.24 1.18
N ARG A 74 -13.47 2.75 -0.04
CA ARG A 74 -12.95 1.96 -1.17
C ARG A 74 -11.53 1.44 -0.93
N VAL A 75 -10.64 2.28 -0.38
CA VAL A 75 -9.28 1.88 -0.01
C VAL A 75 -9.32 0.80 1.08
N TYR A 76 -10.14 0.99 2.12
CA TYR A 76 -10.33 0.02 3.19
C TYR A 76 -10.81 -1.34 2.64
N GLU A 77 -11.86 -1.35 1.82
CA GLU A 77 -12.40 -2.59 1.25
C GLU A 77 -11.36 -3.32 0.42
N ARG A 78 -10.57 -2.57 -0.36
CA ARG A 78 -9.49 -3.13 -1.17
C ARG A 78 -8.37 -3.72 -0.32
N LEU A 79 -8.00 -3.05 0.77
CA LEU A 79 -6.98 -3.51 1.69
C LEU A 79 -7.43 -4.77 2.44
N VAL A 80 -8.67 -4.80 2.95
CA VAL A 80 -9.24 -5.98 3.65
C VAL A 80 -9.31 -7.21 2.73
N ALA A 81 -9.55 -7.02 1.43
CA ALA A 81 -9.54 -8.12 0.47
C ALA A 81 -8.16 -8.82 0.35
N PHE A 82 -7.07 -8.15 0.74
CA PHE A 82 -5.72 -8.70 0.73
C PHE A 82 -5.17 -9.06 2.11
N ALA A 83 -5.54 -8.28 3.13
CA ALA A 83 -5.07 -8.43 4.49
C ALA A 83 -6.28 -8.34 5.44
N PRO A 84 -6.82 -9.49 5.91
CA PRO A 84 -7.93 -9.49 6.85
C PRO A 84 -7.63 -8.70 8.12
N LEU A 85 -8.68 -8.18 8.77
CA LEU A 85 -8.53 -7.45 10.02
C LEU A 85 -8.00 -8.37 11.14
N PRO A 86 -6.99 -7.94 11.92
CA PRO A 86 -6.58 -8.65 13.12
C PRO A 86 -7.65 -8.60 14.21
N GLU A 87 -7.54 -9.47 15.21
CA GLU A 87 -8.41 -9.46 16.38
C GLU A 87 -8.36 -8.10 17.09
N GLY A 88 -9.53 -7.60 17.51
CA GLY A 88 -9.65 -6.31 18.17
C GLY A 88 -9.65 -5.08 17.25
N VAL A 89 -9.39 -5.25 15.94
CA VAL A 89 -9.49 -4.17 14.95
C VAL A 89 -10.88 -4.19 14.29
N THR A 90 -11.55 -3.04 14.27
CA THR A 90 -12.89 -2.90 13.68
C THR A 90 -12.87 -2.04 12.41
N ARG A 91 -13.89 -2.22 11.56
CA ARG A 91 -14.10 -1.38 10.37
C ARG A 91 -14.23 0.09 10.74
N GLU A 92 -15.03 0.37 11.76
CA GLU A 92 -15.34 1.73 12.20
C GLU A 92 -14.09 2.43 12.72
N GLY A 93 -13.25 1.74 13.49
CA GLY A 93 -12.02 2.32 13.99
C GLY A 93 -11.00 2.58 12.88
N VAL A 94 -10.84 1.68 11.91
CA VAL A 94 -9.94 1.95 10.78
C VAL A 94 -10.45 3.10 9.91
N LEU A 95 -11.75 3.13 9.58
CA LEU A 95 -12.32 4.24 8.81
C LEU A 95 -12.27 5.57 9.58
N GLY A 96 -12.30 5.52 10.92
CA GLY A 96 -12.09 6.66 11.81
C GLY A 96 -10.62 7.02 12.05
N LEU A 97 -9.67 6.29 11.44
CA LEU A 97 -8.23 6.41 11.66
C LEU A 97 -7.80 6.27 13.14
N ASP A 98 -8.45 5.38 13.89
CA ASP A 98 -8.06 5.08 15.27
C ASP A 98 -6.61 4.59 15.33
N ALA A 99 -5.77 5.33 16.05
CA ALA A 99 -4.32 5.09 16.05
C ALA A 99 -3.93 3.72 16.62
N SER A 100 -4.68 3.21 17.61
CA SER A 100 -4.40 1.91 18.24
C SER A 100 -4.73 0.75 17.29
N MET A 101 -5.90 0.83 16.66
CA MET A 101 -6.34 -0.15 15.67
C MET A 101 -5.48 -0.12 14.41
N LEU A 102 -5.10 1.07 13.94
CA LEU A 102 -4.15 1.22 12.84
C LEU A 102 -2.78 0.64 13.21
N GLY A 103 -2.26 0.92 14.40
CA GLY A 103 -1.00 0.32 14.86
C GLY A 103 -1.04 -1.21 14.80
N THR A 104 -2.08 -1.81 15.37
CA THR A 104 -2.27 -3.27 15.39
C THR A 104 -2.34 -3.87 13.98
N TRP A 105 -3.04 -3.22 13.05
CA TRP A 105 -3.12 -3.72 11.67
C TRP A 105 -1.79 -3.53 10.92
N LYS A 106 -1.10 -2.41 11.17
CA LYS A 106 0.21 -2.14 10.58
C LYS A 106 1.24 -3.19 10.97
N ASP A 107 1.30 -3.58 12.24
CA ASP A 107 2.23 -4.61 12.72
C ASP A 107 2.05 -5.91 11.94
N ARG A 108 0.81 -6.32 11.69
CA ARG A 108 0.48 -7.50 10.87
C ARG A 108 0.90 -7.34 9.40
N LEU A 109 0.79 -6.14 8.82
CA LEU A 109 1.17 -5.87 7.43
C LEU A 109 2.70 -5.80 7.26
N GLU A 110 3.41 -5.26 8.25
CA GLU A 110 4.88 -5.16 8.21
C GLU A 110 5.54 -6.54 8.12
N ASP A 111 4.97 -7.57 8.75
CA ASP A 111 5.42 -8.95 8.60
C ASP A 111 5.46 -9.37 7.11
N ASP A 112 4.42 -9.04 6.34
CA ASP A 112 4.34 -9.41 4.92
C ASP A 112 5.33 -8.62 4.05
N TRP A 113 5.49 -7.33 4.32
CA TRP A 113 6.41 -6.46 3.57
C TRP A 113 7.88 -6.82 3.78
N LEU A 114 8.24 -7.25 5.00
CA LEU A 114 9.62 -7.57 5.38
C LEU A 114 9.99 -9.03 5.06
N HIS A 115 9.04 -9.97 5.09
CA HIS A 115 9.32 -11.38 4.83
C HIS A 115 9.44 -11.76 3.35
N GLU A 116 8.85 -11.01 2.40
CA GLU A 116 9.01 -11.30 0.97
C GLU A 116 10.44 -11.05 0.46
N ASP A 117 11.16 -10.10 1.04
CA ASP A 117 12.55 -9.78 0.70
C ASP A 117 13.49 -10.99 0.94
N LEU A 118 13.32 -11.67 2.08
CA LEU A 118 14.09 -12.88 2.43
C LEU A 118 13.70 -14.12 1.60
N ARG A 119 12.44 -14.23 1.13
CA ARG A 119 12.01 -15.32 0.23
C ARG A 119 12.52 -15.13 -1.20
N SER A 120 12.55 -13.90 -1.69
CA SER A 120 13.09 -13.54 -3.01
C SER A 120 14.57 -13.92 -3.10
N LEU A 121 15.36 -13.54 -2.08
CA LEU A 121 16.74 -13.98 -1.94
C LEU A 121 16.83 -15.51 -1.95
N ARG A 122 16.13 -16.23 -1.06
CA ARG A 122 16.18 -17.72 -1.02
C ARG A 122 15.79 -18.41 -2.34
N LYS A 123 14.96 -17.81 -3.20
CA LYS A 123 14.65 -18.34 -4.54
C LYS A 123 15.79 -18.10 -5.53
N ALA A 124 16.39 -16.91 -5.53
CA ALA A 124 17.55 -16.58 -6.37
C ALA A 124 18.77 -17.48 -6.04
N TRP A 125 19.07 -17.67 -4.76
CA TRP A 125 20.18 -18.53 -4.30
C TRP A 125 20.02 -20.01 -4.72
N ARG A 126 18.78 -20.53 -4.80
CA ARG A 126 18.53 -21.90 -5.32
C ARG A 126 18.63 -22.03 -6.84
N LYS A 127 18.44 -20.94 -7.59
CA LYS A 127 18.59 -20.94 -9.05
C LYS A 127 20.05 -20.86 -9.49
N LEU A 128 20.93 -20.27 -8.68
CA LEU A 128 22.36 -20.11 -9.00
C LEU A 128 23.21 -21.36 -8.73
N TRP A 129 22.65 -22.37 -8.06
CA TRP A 129 23.29 -23.67 -7.79
C TRP A 129 22.52 -24.86 -8.38
N LYS A 130 21.89 -24.67 -9.53
CA LYS A 130 21.36 -25.74 -10.38
C LYS A 130 22.13 -25.83 -11.69
#